data_AF-A0A5J6JHS0-F1
#
_entry.id   AF-A0A5J6JHS0-F1
#
_cell.length_a   1.000
_cell.length_b   1.000
_cell.length_c   1.000
_cell.angle_alpha   90.00
_cell.angle_beta   90.00
_cell.angle_gamma   90.00
#
_symmetry.space_group_name_H-M   'P 1'
#
loop_
_entity.id
_entity.type
_entity.pdbx_description
1 polymer ?
#
loop_
_entity_poly.entity_id
_entity_poly.type
_entity_poly.pdbx_seq_one_letter_code
_entity_poly.pdbx_strand_id
1 'polypeptide(L)'
;MAGPGGRWTVPAEEFADSGVPAGAVVTALLVPAAGQAAAFEKTADRATRYPVCATAVRITPDGPRIAVTGATARPLRLRGVEERLRGGPYTTEAVLAAFRAEPRELFVPGRGTSAEYLGHLAGVLAARALQRADQALA
;
A
#
# COMPACT_ATOMS: atom_id res chain seq x y z
N MET A 1 15.51 -14.16 -5.75
CA MET A 1 16.79 -13.51 -6.07
C MET A 1 17.84 -14.56 -6.38
N ALA A 2 18.90 -14.18 -7.09
CA ALA A 2 20.05 -15.03 -7.36
C ALA A 2 21.35 -14.22 -7.27
N GLY A 3 22.43 -14.83 -6.78
CA GLY A 3 23.77 -14.24 -6.69
C GLY A 3 24.85 -15.34 -6.56
N PRO A 4 26.12 -15.00 -6.26
CA PRO A 4 27.23 -15.95 -6.19
C PRO A 4 27.00 -17.13 -5.22
N GLY A 5 26.23 -16.91 -4.14
CA GLY A 5 25.89 -17.94 -3.15
C GLY A 5 24.66 -18.79 -3.49
N GLY A 6 24.05 -18.63 -4.68
CA GLY A 6 22.87 -19.40 -5.11
C GLY A 6 21.58 -18.58 -5.19
N ARG A 7 20.43 -19.24 -5.01
CA ARG A 7 19.09 -18.65 -5.13
C ARG A 7 18.36 -18.64 -3.79
N TRP A 8 17.66 -17.56 -3.49
CA TRP A 8 16.84 -17.43 -2.29
C TRP A 8 15.63 -16.50 -2.51
N THR A 9 14.70 -16.54 -1.57
CA THR A 9 13.46 -15.74 -1.57
C THR A 9 13.36 -14.95 -0.27
N VAL A 10 12.87 -13.72 -0.34
CA VAL A 10 12.53 -12.89 0.83
C VAL A 10 11.10 -12.36 0.67
N PRO A 11 10.38 -12.04 1.76
CA PRO A 11 9.10 -11.34 1.69
C PRO A 11 9.21 -9.98 1.00
N ALA A 12 8.15 -9.55 0.32
CA ALA A 12 8.13 -8.26 -0.39
C ALA A 12 8.38 -7.05 0.53
N GLU A 13 7.96 -7.12 1.79
CA GLU A 13 8.15 -6.06 2.77
C GLU A 13 9.62 -5.97 3.23
N GLU A 14 10.29 -7.11 3.41
CA GLU A 14 11.73 -7.15 3.67
C GLU A 14 12.51 -6.62 2.46
N PHE A 15 12.12 -7.03 1.25
CA PHE A 15 12.70 -6.53 0.00
C PHE A 15 12.57 -5.01 -0.15
N ALA A 16 11.44 -4.43 0.24
CA ALA A 16 11.21 -2.98 0.17
C ALA A 16 12.12 -2.19 1.13
N ASP A 17 12.59 -2.81 2.21
CA ASP A 17 13.50 -2.22 3.18
C ASP A 17 14.97 -2.41 2.77
N SER A 18 15.35 -3.63 2.39
CA SER A 18 16.75 -4.02 2.14
C SER A 18 17.22 -3.85 0.69
N GLY A 19 16.30 -3.88 -0.28
CA GLY A 19 16.61 -3.92 -1.70
C GLY A 19 17.34 -5.20 -2.13
N VAL A 20 18.11 -5.08 -3.23
CA VAL A 20 18.91 -6.19 -3.79
C VAL A 20 20.37 -6.04 -3.32
N PRO A 21 20.97 -7.05 -2.67
CA PRO A 21 22.38 -7.02 -2.31
C PRO A 21 23.29 -6.87 -3.53
N ALA A 22 24.48 -6.28 -3.33
CA ALA A 22 25.48 -6.17 -4.39
C ALA A 22 25.84 -7.56 -4.95
N GLY A 23 25.93 -7.67 -6.27
CA GLY A 23 26.20 -8.93 -6.97
C GLY A 23 24.99 -9.88 -7.07
N ALA A 24 23.81 -9.48 -6.60
CA ALA A 24 22.58 -10.24 -6.75
C ALA A 24 21.62 -9.59 -7.76
N VAL A 25 20.63 -10.37 -8.23
CA VAL A 25 19.55 -9.91 -9.12
C VAL A 25 18.20 -10.44 -8.68
N VAL A 26 17.13 -9.66 -8.94
CA VAL A 26 15.75 -10.16 -8.85
C VAL A 26 15.49 -11.06 -10.06
N THR A 27 15.02 -12.27 -9.80
CA THR A 27 14.81 -13.29 -10.85
C THR A 27 13.34 -13.64 -11.07
N ALA A 28 12.50 -13.43 -10.06
CA ALA A 28 11.06 -13.72 -10.12
C ALA A 28 10.34 -12.95 -9.02
N LEU A 29 9.05 -12.67 -9.25
CA LEU A 29 8.10 -12.26 -8.22
C LEU A 29 7.13 -13.43 -8.00
N LEU A 30 7.16 -14.02 -6.81
CA LEU A 30 6.26 -15.09 -6.43
C LEU A 30 5.02 -14.47 -5.79
N VAL A 31 3.96 -14.30 -6.57
CA VAL A 31 2.71 -13.68 -6.11
C VAL A 31 1.68 -14.80 -5.88
N PRO A 32 1.36 -15.15 -4.62
CA PRO A 32 0.34 -16.15 -4.36
C PRO A 32 -1.03 -15.63 -4.80
N ALA A 33 -1.92 -16.54 -5.21
CA ALA A 33 -3.33 -16.21 -5.36
C ALA A 33 -3.84 -15.69 -4.01
N ALA A 34 -4.35 -14.46 -3.99
CA ALA A 34 -4.73 -13.81 -2.75
C ALA A 34 -6.02 -13.03 -2.98
N GLY A 35 -7.12 -13.47 -2.38
CA GLY A 35 -8.37 -12.72 -2.43
C GLY A 35 -9.02 -12.62 -3.81
N GLN A 36 -10.21 -12.03 -3.84
CA GLN A 36 -11.12 -12.10 -4.99
C GLN A 36 -11.07 -10.84 -5.87
N ALA A 37 -10.71 -9.69 -5.29
CA ALA A 37 -10.59 -8.43 -6.03
C ALA A 37 -9.46 -7.55 -5.50
N ALA A 38 -8.97 -6.67 -6.36
CA ALA A 38 -7.96 -5.68 -6.03
C ALA A 38 -8.15 -4.42 -6.85
N ALA A 39 -7.68 -3.29 -6.33
CA ALA A 39 -7.67 -2.02 -7.04
C ALA A 39 -6.45 -1.20 -6.63
N PHE A 40 -6.10 -0.25 -7.49
CA PHE A 40 -5.01 0.70 -7.26
C PHE A 40 -5.47 2.11 -7.59
N GLU A 41 -5.18 3.04 -6.70
CA GLU A 41 -5.55 4.45 -6.82
C GLU A 41 -4.33 5.32 -6.64
N LYS A 42 -4.18 6.33 -7.52
CA LYS A 42 -2.98 7.17 -7.56
C LYS A 42 -3.34 8.62 -7.82
N THR A 43 -2.84 9.49 -6.96
CA THR A 43 -2.67 10.92 -7.25
C THR A 43 -1.23 11.14 -7.69
N ALA A 44 -1.05 11.54 -8.95
CA ALA A 44 0.26 11.74 -9.54
C ALA A 44 0.73 13.19 -9.42
N ASP A 45 2.03 13.38 -9.23
CA ASP A 45 2.68 14.66 -9.44
C ASP A 45 2.56 15.05 -10.92
N ARG A 46 2.19 16.31 -11.19
CA ARG A 46 1.87 16.75 -12.55
C ARG A 46 3.09 16.74 -13.47
N ALA A 47 4.26 17.07 -12.93
CA ALA A 47 5.48 17.20 -13.72
C ALA A 47 6.15 15.83 -13.98
N THR A 48 6.30 15.02 -12.94
CA THR A 48 7.07 13.77 -12.97
C THR A 48 6.22 12.54 -13.20
N ARG A 49 4.90 12.64 -13.00
CA ARG A 49 3.95 11.51 -12.98
C ARG A 49 4.23 10.47 -11.88
N TYR A 50 5.18 10.69 -10.98
CA TYR A 50 5.38 9.85 -9.79
C TYR A 50 4.20 10.03 -8.83
N PRO A 51 3.88 9.03 -7.98
CA PRO A 51 2.81 9.18 -7.00
C PRO A 51 3.18 10.24 -5.96
N VAL A 52 2.34 11.26 -5.81
CA VAL A 52 2.30 12.06 -4.57
C VAL A 52 1.78 11.16 -3.44
N CYS A 53 0.76 10.37 -3.75
CA CYS A 53 0.26 9.29 -2.91
C CYS A 53 -0.42 8.28 -3.83
N ALA A 54 -0.26 7.00 -3.52
CA ALA A 54 -1.05 5.94 -4.12
C ALA A 54 -1.33 4.85 -3.10
N THR A 55 -2.47 4.19 -3.25
CA THR A 55 -2.89 3.07 -2.40
C THR A 55 -3.25 1.87 -3.26
N ALA A 56 -2.67 0.71 -2.92
CA ALA A 56 -3.07 -0.59 -3.43
C ALA A 56 -3.92 -1.29 -2.39
N VAL A 57 -5.04 -1.87 -2.82
CA VAL A 57 -5.90 -2.70 -1.96
C VAL A 57 -6.18 -4.04 -2.60
N ARG A 58 -6.38 -5.05 -1.75
CA ARG A 58 -6.84 -6.38 -2.15
C ARG A 58 -7.81 -6.92 -1.11
N ILE A 59 -9.00 -7.31 -1.53
CA ILE A 59 -10.02 -7.91 -0.66
C ILE A 59 -9.71 -9.40 -0.54
N THR A 60 -9.38 -9.84 0.67
CA THR A 60 -9.10 -11.24 1.00
C THR A 60 -10.19 -11.80 1.93
N PRO A 61 -10.28 -13.13 2.10
CA PRO A 61 -11.22 -13.71 3.06
C PRO A 61 -11.07 -13.17 4.50
N ASP A 62 -9.86 -12.78 4.89
CA ASP A 62 -9.57 -12.25 6.24
C ASP A 62 -9.69 -10.72 6.34
N GLY A 63 -10.29 -10.07 5.34
CA GLY A 63 -10.38 -8.61 5.22
C GLY A 63 -9.39 -8.01 4.22
N PRO A 64 -9.27 -6.68 4.16
CA PRO A 64 -8.49 -6.01 3.13
C PRO A 64 -6.99 -6.12 3.44
N ARG A 65 -6.18 -6.09 2.39
CA ARG A 65 -4.75 -5.80 2.44
C ARG A 65 -4.54 -4.41 1.85
N ILE A 66 -3.84 -3.53 2.55
CA ILE A 66 -3.74 -2.11 2.19
C ILE A 66 -2.27 -1.69 2.25
N ALA A 67 -1.75 -1.20 1.13
CA ALA A 67 -0.40 -0.66 1.06
C ALA A 67 -0.39 0.71 0.40
N VAL A 68 0.48 1.59 0.89
CA VAL A 68 0.65 2.98 0.41
C VAL A 68 2.04 3.19 -0.16
N THR A 69 2.14 4.07 -1.15
CA THR A 69 3.41 4.53 -1.74
C THR A 69 3.34 6.02 -2.09
N GLY A 70 4.50 6.69 -2.18
CA GLY A 70 4.64 8.13 -2.38
C GLY A 70 4.39 8.98 -1.13
N ALA A 71 3.57 8.50 -0.19
CA ALA A 71 3.21 9.21 1.04
C ALA A 71 4.09 8.87 2.26
N THR A 72 4.90 7.83 2.18
CA THR A 72 5.71 7.27 3.26
C THR A 72 7.17 7.15 2.80
N ALA A 73 8.12 6.94 3.73
CA ALA A 73 9.55 6.86 3.39
C ALA A 73 9.88 5.75 2.36
N ARG A 74 9.12 4.65 2.41
CA ARG A 74 9.16 3.50 1.50
C ARG A 74 7.74 2.97 1.32
N PRO A 75 7.45 2.15 0.29
CA PRO A 75 6.16 1.47 0.20
C PRO A 75 5.85 0.73 1.51
N LEU A 76 4.68 0.99 2.08
CA LEU A 76 4.34 0.53 3.43
C LEU A 76 2.99 -0.18 3.44
N ARG A 77 2.94 -1.36 4.03
CA ARG A 77 1.69 -2.06 4.33
C ARG A 77 1.10 -1.55 5.65
N LEU A 78 -0.13 -1.06 5.62
CA LEU A 78 -0.79 -0.43 6.76
C LEU A 78 -1.58 -1.43 7.60
N ARG A 79 -0.88 -2.29 8.35
CA ARG A 79 -1.52 -3.31 9.22
C ARG A 79 -2.48 -2.71 10.25
N GLY A 80 -2.18 -1.55 10.81
CA GLY A 80 -3.08 -0.87 11.76
C GLY A 80 -4.43 -0.51 11.12
N VAL A 81 -4.41 -0.10 9.85
CA VAL A 81 -5.64 0.15 9.07
C VAL A 81 -6.35 -1.17 8.73
N GLU A 82 -5.61 -2.20 8.29
CA GLU A 82 -6.18 -3.53 8.00
C GLU A 82 -6.92 -4.11 9.21
N GLU A 83 -6.32 -4.00 10.40
CA GLU A 83 -6.88 -4.43 11.68
C GLU A 83 -8.21 -3.72 11.99
N ARG A 84 -8.23 -2.39 11.90
CA ARG A 84 -9.43 -1.58 12.20
C ARG A 84 -10.57 -1.78 11.20
N LEU A 85 -10.26 -2.24 10.00
CA LEU A 85 -11.24 -2.54 8.97
C LEU A 85 -11.63 -4.02 8.93
N ARG A 86 -11.12 -4.87 9.82
CA ARG A 86 -11.48 -6.29 9.84
C ARG A 86 -13.00 -6.46 9.98
N GLY A 87 -13.58 -7.31 9.13
CA GLY A 87 -15.02 -7.61 9.13
C GLY A 87 -15.89 -6.65 8.31
N GLY A 88 -15.36 -5.50 7.87
CA GLY A 88 -16.14 -4.51 7.12
C GLY A 88 -17.32 -3.92 7.92
N PRO A 89 -18.24 -3.18 7.26
CA PRO A 89 -18.18 -2.72 5.87
C PRO A 89 -17.11 -1.63 5.63
N TYR A 90 -16.57 -1.56 4.42
CA TYR A 90 -15.52 -0.60 4.05
C TYR A 90 -16.07 0.76 3.62
N THR A 91 -16.93 1.37 4.44
CA THR A 91 -17.48 2.70 4.12
C THR A 91 -16.36 3.75 4.09
N THR A 92 -16.54 4.81 3.29
CA THR A 92 -15.58 5.94 3.25
C THR A 92 -15.29 6.49 4.63
N GLU A 93 -16.30 6.62 5.49
CA GLU A 93 -16.12 7.11 6.86
C GLU A 93 -15.26 6.17 7.71
N ALA A 94 -15.53 4.86 7.68
CA ALA A 94 -14.75 3.86 8.40
C ALA A 94 -13.29 3.84 7.95
N VAL A 95 -13.05 3.91 6.64
CA VAL A 95 -11.69 3.96 6.08
C VAL A 95 -10.97 5.24 6.52
N LEU A 96 -11.61 6.41 6.43
CA LEU A 96 -11.00 7.66 6.88
C LEU A 96 -10.73 7.67 8.39
N ALA A 97 -11.61 7.08 9.21
CA ALA A 97 -11.38 6.91 10.64
C ALA A 97 -10.17 6.02 10.92
N ALA A 98 -10.04 4.91 10.19
CA ALA A 98 -8.90 4.01 10.33
C ALA A 98 -7.57 4.69 9.98
N PHE A 99 -7.53 5.54 8.94
CA PHE A 99 -6.33 6.31 8.58
C PHE A 99 -6.01 7.44 9.56
N ARG A 100 -7.02 8.12 10.12
CA ARG A 100 -6.82 9.15 11.16
C ARG A 100 -6.16 8.61 12.43
N ALA A 101 -6.32 7.32 12.70
CA ALA A 101 -5.73 6.65 13.86
C ALA A 101 -4.28 6.17 13.63
N GLU A 102 -3.72 6.33 12.43
CA GLU A 102 -2.31 6.05 12.18
C GLU A 102 -1.40 7.17 12.73
N PRO A 103 -0.19 6.83 13.22
CA PRO A 103 0.80 7.84 13.61
C PRO A 103 1.14 8.77 12.45
N ARG A 104 1.18 10.09 12.71
CA ARG A 104 1.44 11.09 11.66
C ARG A 104 2.85 10.94 11.08
N GLU A 105 3.78 10.45 11.88
CA GLU A 105 5.20 10.26 11.57
C GLU A 105 5.43 9.21 10.47
N LEU A 106 4.44 8.35 10.20
CA LEU A 106 4.50 7.44 9.06
C LEU A 106 4.51 8.20 7.73
N PHE A 107 3.84 9.35 7.67
CA PHE A 107 3.67 10.13 6.46
C PHE A 107 4.77 11.17 6.34
N VAL A 108 5.53 11.12 5.25
CA VAL A 108 6.73 11.94 5.05
C VAL A 108 6.38 13.16 4.20
N PRO A 109 6.41 14.39 4.77
CA PRO A 109 6.13 15.61 4.03
C PRO A 109 7.07 15.82 2.85
N GLY A 110 6.56 16.44 1.79
CA GLY A 110 7.32 16.78 0.59
C GLY A 110 7.03 18.20 0.11
N ARG A 111 7.42 18.51 -1.14
CA ARG A 111 7.15 19.82 -1.73
C ARG A 111 5.64 20.00 -1.91
N GLY A 112 5.05 20.85 -1.06
CA GLY A 112 3.62 21.18 -1.11
C GLY A 112 2.71 20.15 -0.46
N THR A 113 3.24 19.22 0.33
CA THR A 113 2.45 18.18 1.02
C THR A 113 2.83 18.07 2.50
N SER A 114 1.86 18.19 3.40
CA SER A 114 2.05 17.92 4.83
C SER A 114 1.79 16.46 5.18
N ALA A 115 2.25 16.01 6.34
CA ALA A 115 1.98 14.66 6.84
C ALA A 115 0.47 14.42 7.02
N GLU A 116 -0.27 15.41 7.54
CA GLU A 116 -1.72 15.36 7.69
C GLU A 116 -2.43 15.22 6.34
N TYR A 117 -2.00 16.00 5.35
CA TYR A 117 -2.55 15.93 4.01
C TYR A 117 -2.31 14.55 3.39
N LEU A 118 -1.09 14.01 3.52
CA LEU A 118 -0.74 12.70 2.97
C LEU A 118 -1.50 11.56 3.66
N GLY A 119 -1.65 11.60 4.99
CA GLY A 119 -2.45 10.62 5.72
C GLY A 119 -3.92 10.66 5.33
N HIS A 120 -4.50 11.86 5.18
CA HIS A 120 -5.86 12.00 4.69
C HIS A 120 -6.02 11.54 3.24
N LEU A 121 -5.11 11.93 2.35
CA LEU A 121 -5.13 11.55 0.94
C LEU A 121 -5.00 10.03 0.77
N ALA A 122 -4.12 9.39 1.53
CA ALA A 122 -4.00 7.94 1.53
C ALA A 122 -5.32 7.26 1.93
N GLY A 123 -6.01 7.77 2.95
CA GLY A 123 -7.34 7.30 3.34
C GLY A 123 -8.40 7.48 2.24
N VAL A 124 -8.41 8.62 1.55
CA VAL A 124 -9.32 8.87 0.41
C VAL A 124 -9.04 7.88 -0.73
N LEU A 125 -7.78 7.67 -1.08
CA LEU A 125 -7.40 6.74 -2.15
C LEU A 125 -7.69 5.29 -1.75
N ALA A 126 -7.49 4.92 -0.49
CA ALA A 126 -7.87 3.61 0.03
C ALA A 126 -9.38 3.36 -0.06
N ALA A 127 -10.21 4.34 0.31
CA ALA A 127 -11.67 4.22 0.23
C ALA A 127 -12.14 4.01 -1.21
N ARG A 128 -11.60 4.80 -2.16
CA ARG A 128 -11.93 4.64 -3.58
C ARG A 128 -11.47 3.30 -4.14
N ALA A 129 -10.27 2.86 -3.74
CA ALA A 129 -9.74 1.56 -4.16
C ALA A 129 -10.60 0.41 -3.62
N LEU A 130 -11.01 0.47 -2.35
CA LEU A 130 -11.89 -0.54 -1.75
C LEU A 130 -13.23 -0.58 -2.47
N GLN A 131 -13.84 0.57 -2.76
CA GLN A 131 -15.08 0.65 -3.52
C GLN A 131 -14.95 0.06 -4.93
N ARG A 132 -13.86 0.37 -5.66
CA ARG A 132 -13.63 -0.23 -6.99
C ARG A 132 -13.39 -1.73 -6.93
N ALA A 133 -12.67 -2.22 -5.91
CA ALA A 133 -12.44 -3.64 -5.73
C ALA A 133 -13.76 -4.37 -5.41
N ASP A 134 -14.60 -3.79 -4.57
CA ASP A 134 -15.93 -4.33 -4.22
C ASP A 134 -16.86 -4.38 -5.44
N GLN A 135 -16.87 -3.32 -6.27
CA GLN A 135 -17.62 -3.31 -7.53
C GLN A 135 -17.20 -4.38 -8.53
N ALA A 136 -15.95 -4.85 -8.49
CA ALA A 136 -15.47 -5.92 -9.35
C ALA A 136 -15.93 -7.32 -8.89
N LEU A 137 -16.50 -7.43 -7.68
CA LEU A 137 -17.06 -8.67 -7.13
C LEU A 137 -18.57 -8.81 -7.37
N ALA A 138 -19.25 -7.70 -7.67
CA ALA A 138 -20.69 -7.64 -7.95
C ALA A 138 -21.02 -8.05 -9.39
#